data_AF-A0A6X4QN95-F1
#
_entry.id   AF-A0A6X4QN95-F1
#
_cell.length_a   1.000
_cell.length_b   1.000
_cell.length_c   1.000
_cell.angle_alpha   90.00
_cell.angle_beta   90.00
_cell.angle_gamma   90.00
#
_symmetry.space_group_name_H-M   'P 1'
#
loop_
_entity.id
_entity.type
_entity.pdbx_description
1 polymer ?
#
loop_
_entity_poly.entity_id
_entity_poly.type
_entity_poly.pdbx_seq_one_letter_code
_entity_poly.pdbx_strand_id
1 'polypeptide(L)' 'MKFSKGQKVKVVDTDSVKNDKQLDETAKNIIDKSKYKGIITKTVRDEGDKDLFFVSFYIDDERVTQGFRENEIEGVE' A
#
# COMPACT_ATOMS: atom_id res chain seq x y z
N MET A 1 -2.87 17.28 0.34
CA MET A 1 -2.56 15.84 0.22
C MET A 1 -3.80 15.13 -0.27
N LYS A 2 -3.70 14.37 -1.36
CA LYS A 2 -4.81 13.65 -1.99
C LYS A 2 -5.34 12.48 -1.14
N PHE A 3 -4.52 11.98 -0.23
CA PHE A 3 -4.87 10.88 0.66
C PHE A 3 -4.61 11.18 2.14
N SER A 4 -5.31 10.45 3.03
CA SER A 4 -5.23 10.64 4.48
C SER A 4 -5.19 9.32 5.25
N LYS A 5 -4.69 9.36 6.50
CA LYS A 5 -4.70 8.20 7.39
C LYS A 5 -6.14 7.72 7.64
N GLY A 6 -6.35 6.41 7.57
CA GLY A 6 -7.65 5.75 7.71
C GLY A 6 -8.39 5.57 6.38
N GLN A 7 -7.94 6.22 5.30
CA GLN A 7 -8.55 6.08 3.99
C GLN A 7 -8.26 4.71 3.38
N LYS A 8 -9.29 4.10 2.78
CA LYS A 8 -9.15 2.91 1.96
C LYS A 8 -8.60 3.29 0.59
N VAL A 9 -7.57 2.57 0.16
CA VAL A 9 -6.94 2.74 -1.14
C VAL A 9 -6.76 1.38 -1.80
N LYS A 10 -6.56 1.39 -3.12
CA LYS A 10 -6.20 0.23 -3.91
C LYS A 10 -4.89 0.48 -4.64
N VAL A 11 -3.98 -0.48 -4.61
CA VAL A 11 -2.75 -0.41 -5.40
C VAL A 11 -3.10 -0.63 -6.87
N VAL A 12 -2.70 0.29 -7.73
CA VAL A 12 -2.89 0.19 -9.19
C VAL A 12 -1.66 -0.38 -9.88
N ASP A 13 -0.47 -0.13 -9.34
CA ASP A 13 0.77 -0.75 -9.81
C ASP A 13 0.98 -2.11 -9.12
N THR A 14 0.23 -3.12 -9.55
CA THR A 14 0.36 -4.46 -8.96
C THR A 14 1.66 -5.17 -9.34
N ASP A 15 2.31 -4.73 -10.42
CA ASP A 15 3.54 -5.35 -10.91
C ASP A 15 4.75 -4.94 -10.06
N SER A 16 4.76 -3.71 -9.52
CA SER A 16 5.78 -3.31 -8.54
C SER A 16 5.73 -4.20 -7.30
N VAL A 17 4.55 -4.53 -6.79
CA VAL A 17 4.37 -5.45 -5.63
C VAL A 17 4.89 -6.86 -5.95
N LYS A 18 4.49 -7.43 -7.10
CA LYS A 18 4.90 -8.79 -7.48
C LYS A 18 6.42 -8.91 -7.63
N ASN A 19 7.05 -7.88 -8.19
CA ASN A 19 8.48 -7.86 -8.49
C ASN A 19 9.35 -7.28 -7.37
N ASP A 20 8.77 -6.78 -6.27
CA ASP A 20 9.54 -6.26 -5.14
C ASP A 20 10.36 -7.37 -4.49
N LYS A 21 11.69 -7.21 -4.48
CA LYS A 21 12.63 -8.17 -3.89
C LYS A 21 12.71 -8.06 -2.37
N GLN A 22 12.20 -6.96 -1.80
CA GLN A 22 12.16 -6.73 -0.35
C GLN A 22 10.91 -7.35 0.29
N LEU A 23 9.90 -7.69 -0.52
CA LEU A 23 8.72 -8.41 -0.07
C LEU A 23 8.94 -9.92 -0.19
N ASP A 24 8.75 -10.63 0.92
CA ASP A 24 8.70 -12.08 0.90
C ASP A 24 7.38 -12.60 0.27
N GLU A 25 7.32 -13.90 0.01
CA GLU A 25 6.17 -14.53 -0.64
C GLU A 25 4.89 -14.42 0.20
N THR A 26 5.00 -14.41 1.54
CA THR A 26 3.85 -14.28 2.45
C THR A 26 3.25 -12.89 2.34
N ALA A 27 4.09 -11.85 2.40
CA ALA A 27 3.69 -10.46 2.20
C ALA A 27 3.01 -10.24 0.85
N LYS A 28 3.59 -10.78 -0.23
CA LYS A 28 3.00 -10.70 -1.58
C LYS A 28 1.63 -11.38 -1.63
N ASN A 29 1.50 -12.56 -1.04
CA ASN A 29 0.24 -13.29 -0.96
C ASN A 29 -0.82 -12.52 -0.17
N ILE A 30 -0.43 -11.84 0.92
CA ILE A 30 -1.36 -11.00 1.70
C ILE A 30 -1.90 -9.84 0.86
N ILE A 31 -1.03 -9.15 0.12
CA ILE A 31 -1.45 -8.02 -0.72
C ILE A 31 -2.33 -8.49 -1.89
N ASP A 32 -1.97 -9.61 -2.53
CA ASP A 32 -2.71 -10.16 -3.67
C ASP A 32 -4.12 -10.61 -3.28
N LYS A 33 -4.24 -11.42 -2.21
CA LYS A 33 -5.54 -11.91 -1.73
C LYS A 33 -6.40 -10.81 -1.09
N SER A 34 -5.82 -9.71 -0.59
CA SER A 34 -6.60 -8.52 -0.22
C SER A 34 -7.16 -7.76 -1.44
N LYS A 35 -6.93 -8.29 -2.65
CA LYS A 35 -7.26 -7.67 -3.94
C LYS A 35 -6.60 -6.31 -4.09
N TYR A 36 -5.40 -6.18 -3.54
CA TYR A 36 -4.61 -4.95 -3.51
C TYR A 36 -5.32 -3.78 -2.80
N LYS A 37 -6.37 -4.05 -2.02
CA LYS A 37 -7.09 -3.05 -1.22
C LYS A 37 -6.52 -3.02 0.18
N GLY A 38 -6.24 -1.83 0.68
CA GLY A 38 -5.67 -1.61 2.00
C GLY A 38 -6.08 -0.27 2.59
N ILE A 39 -5.54 0.03 3.77
CA ILE A 39 -5.84 1.25 4.54
C ILE A 39 -4.54 2.03 4.76
N ILE A 40 -4.55 3.34 4.50
CA ILE A 40 -3.41 4.20 4.82
C ILE A 40 -3.28 4.31 6.33
N THR A 41 -2.13 3.94 6.87
CA THR A 41 -1.84 3.99 8.31
C THR A 41 -0.89 5.13 8.69
N LYS A 42 -0.05 5.56 7.75
CA LYS A 42 0.91 6.65 7.94
C LYS A 42 1.21 7.33 6.60
N THR A 43 1.40 8.64 6.64
CA THR A 43 1.94 9.43 5.53
C THR A 43 3.24 10.05 5.99
N VAL A 44 4.30 9.92 5.20
CA VAL A 44 5.60 10.55 5.45
C VAL A 44 5.93 11.44 4.26
N ARG A 45 6.26 12.69 4.53
CA ARG A 45 6.78 13.61 3.51
C ARG A 45 8.28 13.37 3.38
N ASP A 46 8.70 12.88 2.22
CA ASP A 46 10.10 12.70 1.87
C ASP A 46 10.72 14.06 1.50
N GLU A 47 12.01 14.28 1.77
CA GLU A 47 12.72 15.53 1.42
C GLU A 47 12.89 15.63 -0.11
N GLY A 48 11.84 16.11 -0.79
CA GLY A 48 11.81 16.24 -2.25
C GLY A 48 10.41 16.24 -2.87
N ASP A 49 9.38 16.68 -2.13
CA ASP A 49 7.97 16.76 -2.54
C ASP A 49 7.28 15.44 -2.92
N LYS A 50 7.88 14.29 -2.58
CA LYS A 50 7.25 12.99 -2.81
C LYS A 50 6.71 12.43 -1.50
N ASP A 51 5.41 12.57 -1.29
CA ASP A 51 4.73 11.92 -0.18
C ASP A 51 4.80 10.38 -0.34
N LEU A 52 5.03 9.68 0.76
CA LEU A 52 5.00 8.23 0.86
C LEU A 52 3.83 7.81 1.76
N PHE A 53 2.98 6.94 1.23
CA PHE A 53 1.77 6.45 1.88
C PHE A 53 1.97 5.01 2.31
N PHE A 54 1.99 4.75 3.61
CA PHE A 54 2.08 3.40 4.16
C PHE A 54 0.69 2.78 4.22
N VAL A 55 0.46 1.77 3.40
CA VAL A 55 -0.81 1.06 3.28
C VAL A 55 -0.70 -0.28 3.97
N SER A 56 -1.61 -0.56 4.90
CA SER A 56 -1.75 -1.88 5.52
C SER A 56 -2.79 -2.72 4.80
N PHE A 57 -2.43 -3.96 4.52
CA PHE A 57 -3.28 -4.98 3.94
C PHE A 57 -3.51 -6.07 4.98
N TYR A 58 -4.72 -6.63 4.98
CA TYR A 58 -5.19 -7.57 5.98
C TYR A 58 -5.80 -8.79 5.31
N ILE A 59 -5.47 -9.96 5.84
CA ILE A 59 -6.16 -11.23 5.58
C ILE A 59 -6.27 -11.94 6.91
N ASP A 60 -7.50 -12.23 7.32
CA ASP A 60 -7.77 -12.83 8.64
C ASP A 60 -7.04 -12.04 9.75
N ASP A 61 -6.14 -12.68 10.49
CA ASP A 61 -5.34 -12.06 11.55
C ASP A 61 -3.94 -11.58 11.08
N GLU A 62 -3.60 -11.80 9.80
CA GLU A 62 -2.32 -11.39 9.23
C GLU A 62 -2.37 -9.96 8.66
N ARG A 63 -1.26 -9.23 8.83
CA ARG A 63 -1.11 -7.86 8.36
C ARG A 63 0.27 -7.62 7.78
N VAL A 64 0.30 -7.00 6.60
CA VAL A 64 1.52 -6.44 6.01
C VAL A 64 1.33 -4.95 5.76
N THR A 65 2.41 -4.17 5.87
CA THR A 65 2.40 -2.74 5.55
C THR A 65 3.48 -2.43 4.54
N GLN A 66 3.11 -1.78 3.44
CA GLN A 66 4.02 -1.39 2.36
C GLN A 66 3.86 0.10 2.05
N GLY A 67 4.97 0.76 1.70
CA GLY A 67 4.97 2.16 1.27
C GLY A 67 4.73 2.31 -0.23
N PHE A 68 3.85 3.25 -0.59
CA PHE A 68 3.52 3.57 -1.99
C PHE A 68 3.57 5.07 -2.23
N ARG A 69 3.89 5.46 -3.46
CA ARG A 69 3.77 6.82 -3.97
C ARG A 69 2.33 7.10 -4.41
N GLU A 70 2.00 8.37 -4.55
CA GLU A 70 0.64 8.82 -4.88
C GLU A 70 0.09 8.24 -6.19
N ASN A 71 0.96 8.01 -7.18
CA ASN A 71 0.61 7.46 -8.49
C ASN A 71 0.47 5.93 -8.50
N GLU A 72 0.87 5.24 -7.43
CA GLU A 72 0.79 3.79 -7.29
C GLU A 72 -0.51 3.32 -6.62
N ILE A 73 -1.30 4.27 -6.09
CA ILE A 73 -2.55 4.00 -5.38
C ILE A 73 -3.72 4.87 -5.86
N GLU A 74 -4.93 4.32 -5.78
CA GLU A 74 -6.19 5.02 -6.04
C GLU A 74 -7.08 4.99 -4.79
N GLY A 75 -7.88 6.04 -4.58
CA GLY A 75 -8.85 6.08 -3.50
C GLY A 75 -10.01 5.14 -3.79
N VAL A 76 -10.47 4.40 -2.79
CA VAL A 76 -11.69 3.59 -2.89
C VAL A 76 -12.77 4.29 -2.05
N GLU A 77 -13.91 4.61 -2.66
CA GLU A 77 -15.08 5.18 -1.97
C GLU A 77 -15.55 4.32 -0.78
#